data_AF-A0A009RZR6-F1
#
_entry.id   AF-A0A009RZR6-F1
#
_cell.length_a   1.000
_cell.length_b   1.000
_cell.length_c   1.000
_cell.angle_alpha   90.00
_cell.angle_beta   90.00
_cell.angle_gamma   90.00
#
_symmetry.space_group_name_H-M   'P 1'
#
loop_
_entity.id
_entity.type
_entity.pdbx_description
1 polymer ?
#
loop_
_entity_poly.entity_id
_entity_poly.type
_entity_poly.pdbx_seq_one_letter_code
_entity_poly.pdbx_strand_id
1 'polypeptide(L)'
;MVLGESDFRHHMESHLRPFRDVLSGLFFVTIGLQLDVAQIVAAPLAVLGWLLALVPLKMGLNFLALRATRLSALDAWRTGIVLGHGGEFALLLLGMVMQQHLVAANVVQQMLVALVLSMGLAPLLIRHHDRWARAFSRSGALGQPPQAEESEVAERARSLRDHVIICGADEVGLLLSRTLRLAGVPHLLLESDRQRVEAGRAMGAPVSYGDASRLDTLAAAGLAHARLVVLTLVRPQTAERIARAVLERRPTLPLVVATDRVTDAQLLRNLPNVRLYPLYLALGLGLAEQVLLMLGINADYVNRRIEELRQTLSESGGDRP
;
A
#
# COMPACT_ATOMS: atom_id res chain seq x y z
N MET A 1 -15.08 31.37 5.31
CA MET A 1 -14.92 30.04 5.94
C MET A 1 -16.31 29.40 6.13
N VAL A 2 -17.02 29.14 5.01
CA VAL A 2 -18.41 28.59 4.99
C VAL A 2 -18.58 27.52 3.88
N LEU A 3 -17.53 27.15 3.13
CA LEU A 3 -17.60 26.16 2.04
C LEU A 3 -16.80 24.87 2.31
N GLY A 4 -16.45 24.60 3.57
CA GLY A 4 -15.53 23.51 3.93
C GLY A 4 -16.15 22.10 3.98
N GLU A 5 -17.48 21.97 3.99
CA GLU A 5 -18.16 20.74 4.46
C GLU A 5 -19.20 20.13 3.50
N SER A 6 -19.19 20.40 2.19
CA SER A 6 -20.11 19.72 1.25
C SER A 6 -19.46 19.21 -0.03
N ASP A 7 -20.17 18.30 -0.73
CA ASP A 7 -19.83 17.73 -2.04
C ASP A 7 -19.46 18.77 -3.11
N PHE A 8 -19.83 20.04 -2.89
CA PHE A 8 -19.43 21.18 -3.71
C PHE A 8 -17.90 21.40 -3.71
N ARG A 9 -17.18 20.97 -2.67
CA ARG A 9 -15.70 21.03 -2.62
C ARG A 9 -15.07 20.16 -3.70
N HIS A 10 -15.54 18.92 -3.85
CA HIS A 10 -14.99 17.98 -4.84
C HIS A 10 -15.31 18.47 -6.26
N HIS A 11 -16.50 19.04 -6.46
CA HIS A 11 -16.87 19.67 -7.73
C HIS A 11 -16.04 20.92 -8.02
N MET A 12 -15.82 21.81 -7.07
CA MET A 12 -14.98 23.00 -7.30
C MET A 12 -13.51 22.65 -7.48
N GLU A 13 -12.99 21.66 -6.75
CA GLU A 13 -11.60 21.20 -6.89
C GLU A 13 -11.34 20.62 -8.29
N SER A 14 -12.30 19.85 -8.84
CA SER A 14 -12.17 19.31 -10.19
C SER A 14 -12.17 20.40 -11.27
N HIS A 15 -12.90 21.51 -11.04
CA HIS A 15 -12.92 22.66 -11.95
C HIS A 15 -11.69 23.58 -11.80
N LEU A 16 -11.07 23.64 -10.61
CA LEU A 16 -9.86 24.44 -10.38
C LEU A 16 -8.56 23.70 -10.74
N ARG A 17 -8.59 22.37 -10.78
CA ARG A 17 -7.43 21.52 -11.08
C ARG A 17 -6.76 21.88 -12.44
N PRO A 18 -7.51 22.07 -13.55
CA PRO A 18 -6.91 22.49 -14.82
C PRO A 18 -6.19 23.85 -14.74
N PHE A 19 -6.77 24.82 -14.02
CA PHE A 19 -6.14 26.13 -13.84
C PHE A 19 -4.86 26.04 -13.03
N ARG A 20 -4.86 25.27 -11.95
CA ARG A 20 -3.66 25.03 -11.14
C ARG A 20 -2.56 24.40 -11.98
N ASP A 21 -2.88 23.41 -12.80
CA ASP A 21 -1.88 22.69 -13.58
C ASP A 21 -1.29 23.60 -14.69
N VAL A 22 -2.12 24.44 -15.34
CA VAL A 22 -1.66 25.45 -16.30
C VAL A 22 -0.78 26.52 -15.63
N LEU A 23 -1.21 27.05 -14.47
CA LEU A 23 -0.45 28.05 -13.73
C LEU A 23 0.88 27.50 -13.21
N SER A 24 0.90 26.24 -12.76
CA SER A 24 2.14 25.55 -12.34
C SER A 24 3.08 25.36 -13.52
N GLY A 25 2.55 24.97 -14.69
CA GLY A 25 3.32 24.90 -15.93
C GLY A 25 3.96 26.24 -16.31
N LEU A 26 3.18 27.32 -16.28
CA LEU A 26 3.66 28.68 -16.55
C LEU A 26 4.72 29.13 -15.52
N PHE A 27 4.53 28.80 -14.25
CA PHE A 27 5.49 29.07 -13.18
C PHE A 27 6.83 28.39 -13.46
N PHE A 28 6.83 27.09 -13.77
CA PHE A 28 8.05 26.35 -14.07
C PHE A 28 8.75 26.84 -15.34
N VAL A 29 8.01 27.22 -16.38
CA VAL A 29 8.59 27.84 -17.58
C VAL A 29 9.26 29.16 -17.24
N THR A 30 8.59 30.00 -16.44
CA THR A 30 9.11 31.32 -16.06
C THR A 30 10.38 31.21 -15.22
N ILE A 31 10.40 30.33 -14.21
CA ILE A 31 11.59 30.07 -13.40
C ILE A 31 12.69 29.42 -14.25
N GLY A 32 12.33 28.53 -15.17
CA GLY A 32 13.28 27.93 -16.12
C GLY A 32 13.97 28.96 -17.02
N LEU A 33 13.27 30.01 -17.44
CA LEU A 33 13.85 31.12 -18.21
C LEU A 33 14.77 32.02 -17.37
N GLN A 34 14.58 32.05 -16.05
CA GLN A 34 15.42 32.81 -15.11
C GLN A 34 16.68 32.06 -14.66
N LEU A 35 16.76 30.76 -14.97
CA LEU A 35 17.84 29.89 -14.54
C LEU A 35 19.06 30.05 -15.44
N ASP A 36 20.17 30.51 -14.85
CA ASP A 36 21.46 30.57 -15.52
C ASP A 36 22.18 29.21 -15.45
N VAL A 37 21.97 28.38 -16.47
CA VAL A 37 22.61 27.05 -16.60
C VAL A 37 24.14 27.16 -16.66
N ALA A 38 24.70 28.31 -17.06
CA ALA A 38 26.15 28.48 -17.13
C ALA A 38 26.81 28.33 -15.75
N GLN A 39 26.08 28.57 -14.65
CA GLN A 39 26.56 28.36 -13.28
C GLN A 39 26.92 26.91 -12.97
N ILE A 40 26.32 25.94 -13.67
CA ILE A 40 26.68 24.51 -13.53
C ILE A 40 28.15 24.29 -13.92
N VAL A 41 28.62 24.99 -14.96
CA VAL A 41 29.98 24.88 -15.48
C VAL A 41 30.91 25.89 -14.81
N ALA A 42 30.42 27.09 -14.52
CA ALA A 42 31.21 28.17 -13.92
C ALA A 42 31.54 27.94 -12.44
N ALA A 43 30.62 27.32 -11.68
CA ALA A 43 30.79 27.08 -10.25
C ALA A 43 30.23 25.69 -9.81
N PRO A 44 30.69 24.58 -10.42
CA PRO A 44 30.16 23.24 -10.16
C PRO A 44 30.27 22.84 -8.68
N LEU A 45 31.36 23.21 -8.00
CA LEU A 45 31.57 22.90 -6.59
C LEU A 45 30.57 23.63 -5.68
N ALA A 46 30.24 24.88 -6.00
CA ALA A 46 29.28 25.66 -5.21
C ALA A 46 27.85 25.12 -5.36
N VAL A 47 27.45 24.80 -6.60
CA VAL A 47 26.16 24.17 -6.90
C VAL A 47 26.06 22.81 -6.20
N LEU A 48 27.11 21.98 -6.29
CA LEU A 48 27.15 20.68 -5.62
C LEU A 48 27.09 20.84 -4.10
N GLY A 49 27.79 21.83 -3.54
CA GLY A 49 27.75 22.17 -2.12
C GLY A 49 26.35 22.50 -1.64
N TRP A 50 25.62 23.36 -2.36
CA TRP A 50 24.21 23.67 -2.05
C TRP A 50 23.29 22.45 -2.18
N LEU A 51 23.49 21.62 -3.20
CA LEU A 51 22.69 20.41 -3.40
C LEU A 51 22.91 19.40 -2.25
N LEU A 52 24.17 19.16 -1.87
CA LEU A 52 24.56 18.27 -0.78
C LEU A 52 24.29 18.87 0.61
N ALA A 53 24.08 20.18 0.73
CA ALA A 53 23.55 20.77 1.94
C ALA A 53 22.04 20.55 2.00
N LEU A 54 21.31 20.92 0.95
CA LEU A 54 19.85 20.94 0.94
C LEU A 54 19.24 19.55 1.09
N VAL A 55 19.65 18.59 0.26
CA VAL A 55 18.99 17.28 0.19
C VAL A 55 19.24 16.45 1.45
N PRO A 56 20.49 16.18 1.88
CA PRO A 56 20.77 15.46 3.12
C PRO A 56 20.21 16.13 4.38
N LEU A 57 20.29 17.46 4.48
CA LEU A 57 19.73 18.18 5.64
C LEU A 57 18.22 17.96 5.73
N LYS A 58 17.50 18.14 4.63
CA LYS A 58 16.04 17.97 4.60
C LYS A 58 15.65 16.51 4.85
N MET A 59 16.38 15.56 4.27
CA MET A 59 16.20 14.13 4.54
C MET A 59 16.37 13.82 6.04
N GLY A 60 17.43 14.34 6.67
CA GLY A 60 17.70 14.15 8.09
C GLY A 60 16.65 14.77 9.00
N LEU A 61 16.20 15.99 8.69
CA LEU A 61 15.12 16.66 9.43
C LEU A 61 13.81 15.87 9.36
N ASN A 62 13.43 15.41 8.16
CA ASN A 62 12.24 14.57 7.97
C ASN A 62 12.37 13.24 8.72
N PHE A 63 13.54 12.59 8.65
CA PHE A 63 13.80 11.36 9.39
C PHE A 63 13.64 11.55 10.90
N LEU A 64 14.22 12.63 11.45
CA LEU A 64 14.16 12.92 12.88
C LEU A 64 12.73 13.23 13.34
N ALA A 65 11.99 14.02 12.56
CA ALA A 65 10.59 14.33 12.82
C ALA A 65 9.71 13.07 12.85
N LEU A 66 9.92 12.15 11.91
CA LEU A 66 9.19 10.88 11.84
C LEU A 66 9.63 9.89 12.92
N ARG A 67 10.90 9.93 13.35
CA ARG A 67 11.32 9.13 14.51
C ARG A 67 10.68 9.59 15.81
N ALA A 68 10.39 10.89 15.95
CA ALA A 68 9.68 11.42 17.11
C ALA A 68 8.24 10.86 17.23
N THR A 69 7.61 10.46 16.11
CA THR A 69 6.27 9.84 16.11
C THR A 69 6.29 8.32 16.31
N ARG A 70 7.45 7.73 16.67
CA ARG A 70 7.66 6.29 16.88
C ARG A 70 7.51 5.43 15.62
N LEU A 71 7.64 6.00 14.42
CA LEU A 71 7.72 5.23 13.17
C LEU A 71 9.02 4.39 13.11
N SER A 72 8.97 3.31 12.32
CA SER A 72 10.16 2.47 12.10
C SER A 72 11.28 3.29 11.45
N ALA A 73 12.55 2.98 11.78
CA ALA A 73 13.68 3.66 11.12
C ALA A 73 13.67 3.50 9.60
N LEU A 74 13.22 2.33 9.11
CA LEU A 74 13.13 2.07 7.69
C LEU A 74 12.10 2.99 7.02
N ASP A 75 10.90 3.10 7.60
CA ASP A 75 9.83 3.93 7.03
C ASP A 75 10.13 5.42 7.19
N ALA A 76 10.76 5.82 8.31
CA ALA A 76 11.27 7.18 8.47
C ALA A 76 12.32 7.53 7.40
N TRP A 77 13.24 6.62 7.07
CA TRP A 77 14.22 6.83 5.99
C TRP A 77 13.55 6.86 4.62
N ARG A 78 12.61 5.96 4.34
CA ARG A 78 11.85 5.93 3.07
C ARG A 78 11.18 7.27 2.82
N THR A 79 10.41 7.75 3.80
CA THR A 79 9.71 9.03 3.70
C THR A 79 10.68 10.21 3.69
N GLY A 80 11.75 10.15 4.47
CA GLY A 80 12.82 11.16 4.47
C GLY A 80 13.47 11.33 3.09
N ILE A 81 13.81 10.22 2.41
CA ILE A 81 14.37 10.21 1.05
C ILE A 81 13.36 10.76 0.04
N VAL A 82 12.11 10.29 0.09
CA VAL A 82 11.05 10.71 -0.84
C VAL A 82 10.76 12.21 -0.72
N LEU A 83 10.76 12.76 0.50
CA LEU A 83 10.49 14.18 0.76
C LEU A 83 11.76 15.06 0.76
N GLY A 84 12.93 14.46 0.48
CA GLY A 84 14.24 15.10 0.60
C GLY A 84 14.55 16.15 -0.48
N HIS A 85 13.88 16.09 -1.62
CA HIS A 85 14.11 17.03 -2.73
C HIS A 85 13.52 18.42 -2.45
N GLY A 86 13.93 19.41 -3.26
CA GLY A 86 13.39 20.76 -3.25
C GLY A 86 11.88 20.83 -3.51
N GLY A 87 11.18 21.73 -2.80
CA GLY A 87 9.76 22.00 -3.03
C GLY A 87 9.54 23.21 -3.96
N GLU A 88 8.39 23.27 -4.61
CA GLU A 88 8.01 24.37 -5.54
C GLU A 88 8.02 25.74 -4.85
N PHE A 89 7.58 25.80 -3.60
CA PHE A 89 7.62 27.01 -2.79
C PHE A 89 9.02 27.58 -2.59
N ALA A 90 10.05 26.74 -2.58
CA ALA A 90 11.43 27.22 -2.45
C ALA A 90 11.91 27.95 -3.72
N LEU A 91 11.42 27.57 -4.91
CA LEU A 91 11.69 28.28 -6.16
C LEU A 91 11.07 29.68 -6.12
N LEU A 92 9.84 29.79 -5.62
CA LEU A 92 9.14 31.08 -5.48
C LEU A 92 9.91 32.01 -4.53
N LEU A 93 10.34 31.50 -3.37
CA LEU A 93 11.10 32.28 -2.39
C LEU A 93 12.45 32.75 -2.95
N LEU A 94 13.20 31.87 -3.63
CA LEU A 94 14.46 32.22 -4.27
C LEU A 94 14.28 33.27 -5.39
N GLY A 95 13.21 33.14 -6.18
CA GLY A 95 12.85 34.14 -7.19
C GLY A 95 12.59 35.52 -6.57
N MET A 96 11.87 35.56 -5.43
CA MET A 96 11.63 36.80 -4.70
C MET A 96 12.91 37.39 -4.10
N VAL A 97 13.78 36.57 -3.53
CA VAL A 97 15.10 36.97 -3.00
C VAL A 97 15.95 37.59 -4.11
N MET A 98 15.92 37.03 -5.32
CA MET A 98 16.63 37.55 -6.48
C MET A 98 16.11 38.92 -6.92
N GLN A 99 14.79 39.10 -6.99
CA GLN A 99 14.15 40.37 -7.38
C GLN A 99 14.40 41.49 -6.38
N GLN A 100 14.46 41.16 -5.08
CA GLN A 100 14.68 42.13 -4.00
C GLN A 100 16.17 42.38 -3.73
N HIS A 101 17.08 41.74 -4.47
CA HIS A 101 18.53 41.85 -4.30
C HIS A 101 19.03 41.63 -2.86
N LEU A 102 18.34 40.78 -2.08
CA LEU A 102 18.67 40.52 -0.67
C LEU A 102 19.98 39.73 -0.51
N VAL A 103 20.36 38.98 -1.54
CA VAL A 103 21.55 38.14 -1.59
C VAL A 103 22.24 38.37 -2.93
N ALA A 104 23.57 38.22 -2.96
CA ALA A 104 24.34 38.33 -4.18
C ALA A 104 23.81 37.38 -5.27
N ALA A 105 23.63 37.90 -6.49
CA ALA A 105 22.95 37.21 -7.58
C ALA A 105 23.60 35.86 -7.94
N ASN A 106 24.93 35.76 -7.83
CA ASN A 106 25.68 34.53 -8.04
C ASN A 106 25.27 33.42 -7.06
N VAL A 107 25.09 33.74 -5.77
CA VAL A 107 24.69 32.76 -4.75
C VAL A 107 23.25 32.31 -4.97
N VAL A 108 22.35 33.24 -5.26
CA VAL A 108 20.93 32.91 -5.52
C VAL A 108 20.80 32.03 -6.74
N GLN A 109 21.53 32.32 -7.82
CA GLN A 109 21.55 31.48 -9.02
C GLN A 109 22.11 30.08 -8.74
N GLN A 110 23.19 29.96 -7.96
CA GLN A 110 23.72 28.66 -7.54
C GLN A 110 22.70 27.85 -6.74
N MET A 111 21.97 28.49 -5.82
CA MET A 111 20.91 27.86 -5.03
C MET A 111 19.72 27.43 -5.89
N LEU A 112 19.31 28.27 -6.85
CA LEU A 112 18.20 27.99 -7.77
C LEU A 112 18.54 26.80 -8.67
N VAL A 113 19.76 26.76 -9.22
CA VAL A 113 20.27 25.62 -9.99
C VAL A 113 20.32 24.35 -9.14
N ALA A 114 20.87 24.41 -7.93
CA ALA A 114 20.91 23.26 -7.02
C ALA A 114 19.50 22.75 -6.67
N LEU A 115 18.54 23.65 -6.46
CA LEU A 115 17.16 23.30 -6.16
C LEU A 115 16.49 22.60 -7.35
N VAL A 116 16.64 23.11 -8.57
CA VAL A 116 16.10 22.49 -9.79
C VAL A 116 16.75 21.12 -10.04
N LEU A 117 18.07 21.00 -9.87
CA LEU A 117 18.77 19.71 -9.95
C LEU A 117 18.25 18.71 -8.90
N SER A 118 17.93 19.18 -7.69
CA SER A 118 17.34 18.31 -6.65
C SER A 118 15.95 17.76 -7.06
N MET A 119 15.13 18.59 -7.74
CA MET A 119 13.83 18.16 -8.27
C MET A 119 14.00 17.21 -9.45
N GLY A 120 14.98 17.45 -10.33
CA GLY A 120 15.35 16.51 -11.39
C GLY A 120 15.88 15.17 -10.87
N LEU A 121 16.52 15.17 -9.69
CA LEU A 121 16.98 13.95 -9.01
C LEU A 121 15.84 13.23 -8.27
N ALA A 122 14.73 13.90 -7.99
CA ALA A 122 13.61 13.36 -7.20
C ALA A 122 13.04 12.05 -7.76
N PRO A 123 12.78 11.89 -9.08
CA PRO A 123 12.29 10.61 -9.63
C PRO A 123 13.27 9.46 -9.38
N LEU A 124 14.57 9.72 -9.40
CA LEU A 124 15.61 8.71 -9.14
C LEU A 124 15.67 8.35 -7.65
N LEU A 125 15.58 9.35 -6.77
CA LEU A 125 15.47 9.16 -5.31
C LEU A 125 14.24 8.34 -4.95
N ILE A 126 13.07 8.71 -5.49
CA ILE A 126 11.79 8.02 -5.29
C ILE A 126 11.85 6.60 -5.86
N ARG A 127 12.40 6.37 -7.04
CA ARG A 127 12.48 5.01 -7.62
C ARG A 127 13.35 4.06 -6.80
N HIS A 128 14.43 4.55 -6.18
CA HIS A 128 15.38 3.71 -5.45
C HIS A 128 15.25 3.83 -3.93
N HIS A 129 14.26 4.56 -3.40
CA HIS A 129 14.13 4.87 -1.98
C HIS A 129 14.25 3.63 -1.08
N ASP A 130 13.69 2.50 -1.49
CA ASP A 130 13.77 1.23 -0.77
C ASP A 130 15.17 0.62 -0.66
N ARG A 131 16.03 0.83 -1.66
CA ARG A 131 17.42 0.33 -1.63
C ARG A 131 18.26 1.23 -0.72
N TRP A 132 18.12 2.53 -0.86
CA TRP A 132 18.82 3.53 -0.05
C TRP A 132 18.39 3.45 1.42
N ALA A 133 17.09 3.41 1.70
CA ALA A 133 16.56 3.29 3.06
C ALA A 133 17.06 2.03 3.78
N ARG A 134 17.16 0.89 3.06
CA ARG A 134 17.74 -0.34 3.60
C ARG A 134 19.25 -0.25 3.80
N ALA A 135 19.98 0.43 2.92
CA ALA A 135 21.41 0.66 3.11
C ALA A 135 21.68 1.54 4.34
N PHE A 136 20.91 2.62 4.51
CA PHE A 136 21.01 3.52 5.66
C PHE A 136 20.50 2.89 6.97
N SER A 137 19.52 1.98 6.91
CA SER A 137 19.03 1.27 8.10
C SER A 137 19.88 0.05 8.50
N ARG A 138 20.66 -0.52 7.57
CA ARG A 138 21.57 -1.65 7.84
C ARG A 138 22.71 -1.33 8.79
N SER A 139 23.08 -0.06 8.95
CA SER A 139 24.03 0.39 9.97
C SER A 139 23.47 0.31 11.41
N GLY A 140 22.20 -0.09 11.57
CA GLY A 140 21.53 -0.33 12.84
C GLY A 140 20.96 -1.75 12.92
N ALA A 141 21.78 -2.77 12.67
CA ALA A 141 21.47 -4.19 12.90
C ALA A 141 21.41 -4.55 14.41
N LEU A 142 20.71 -3.73 15.19
CA LEU A 142 20.23 -4.07 16.52
C LEU A 142 18.71 -4.10 16.39
N GLY A 143 18.12 -5.25 16.74
CA GLY A 143 16.73 -5.63 16.48
C GLY A 143 15.76 -4.46 16.41
N GLN A 144 15.05 -4.35 15.29
CA GLN A 144 13.94 -3.43 15.16
C GLN A 144 12.97 -3.71 16.32
N PRO A 145 12.61 -2.72 17.15
CA PRO A 145 11.50 -2.89 18.06
C PRO A 145 10.25 -3.19 17.21
N PRO A 146 9.41 -4.17 17.61
CA PRO A 146 8.19 -4.46 16.90
C PRO A 146 7.39 -3.18 16.72
N GLN A 147 6.87 -2.97 15.52
CA GLN A 147 5.97 -1.83 15.28
C GLN A 147 4.80 -1.91 16.27
N ALA A 148 4.23 -0.77 16.68
CA ALA A 148 3.06 -0.78 17.58
C ALA A 148 1.93 -1.69 17.05
N GLU A 149 1.83 -1.77 15.72
CA GLU A 149 0.93 -2.64 14.95
C GLU A 149 1.28 -4.12 15.14
N GLU A 150 2.55 -4.50 14.98
CA GLU A 150 3.03 -5.87 15.18
C GLU A 150 2.89 -6.31 16.64
N SER A 151 3.07 -5.40 17.60
CA SER A 151 2.85 -5.68 19.02
C SER A 151 1.37 -5.97 19.31
N GLU A 152 0.45 -5.19 18.75
CA GLU A 152 -0.99 -5.42 18.89
C GLU A 152 -1.42 -6.75 18.25
N VAL A 153 -0.90 -7.04 17.05
CA VAL A 153 -1.13 -8.32 16.35
C VAL A 153 -0.59 -9.48 17.19
N ALA A 154 0.65 -9.37 17.68
CA ALA A 154 1.30 -10.41 18.48
C ALA A 154 0.58 -10.65 19.81
N GLU A 155 0.04 -9.62 20.45
CA GLU A 155 -0.77 -9.78 21.67
C GLU A 155 -2.06 -10.54 21.41
N ARG A 156 -2.81 -10.20 20.35
CA ARG A 156 -4.02 -10.92 19.98
C ARG A 156 -3.75 -12.35 19.50
N ALA A 157 -2.62 -12.56 18.82
CA ALA A 157 -2.22 -13.87 18.35
C ALA A 157 -1.54 -14.74 19.42
N ARG A 158 -1.14 -14.18 20.57
CA ARG A 158 -0.30 -14.86 21.57
C ARG A 158 -0.88 -16.17 22.07
N SER A 159 -2.20 -16.25 22.21
CA SER A 159 -2.92 -17.45 22.66
C SER A 159 -3.47 -18.31 21.52
N LEU A 160 -3.34 -17.87 20.26
CA LEU A 160 -3.87 -18.59 19.11
C LEU A 160 -2.89 -19.70 18.68
N ARG A 161 -3.43 -20.90 18.51
CA ARG A 161 -2.77 -22.04 17.87
C ARG A 161 -3.76 -22.73 16.95
N ASP A 162 -3.25 -23.34 15.89
CA ASP A 162 -4.04 -24.03 14.86
C ASP A 162 -5.18 -23.16 14.29
N HIS A 163 -4.97 -21.84 14.26
CA HIS A 163 -5.93 -20.85 13.84
C HIS A 163 -5.85 -20.54 12.34
N VAL A 164 -6.88 -19.86 11.83
CA VAL A 164 -6.92 -19.34 10.45
C VAL A 164 -6.46 -17.89 10.45
N ILE A 165 -5.53 -17.54 9.56
CA ILE A 165 -5.18 -16.13 9.30
C ILE A 165 -5.94 -15.69 8.06
N ILE A 166 -6.77 -14.66 8.19
CA ILE A 166 -7.50 -14.05 7.08
C ILE A 166 -6.82 -12.73 6.75
N CYS A 167 -6.36 -12.56 5.51
CA CYS A 167 -5.75 -11.33 5.04
C CYS A 167 -6.79 -10.55 4.25
N GLY A 168 -7.33 -9.48 4.85
CA GLY A 168 -8.46 -8.69 4.36
C GLY A 168 -9.65 -8.72 5.32
N ALA A 169 -10.17 -7.54 5.68
CA ALA A 169 -11.42 -7.38 6.43
C ALA A 169 -12.48 -6.67 5.57
N ASP A 170 -12.59 -7.13 4.33
CA ASP A 170 -13.67 -6.77 3.41
C ASP A 170 -14.97 -7.56 3.71
N GLU A 171 -15.98 -7.41 2.88
CA GLU A 171 -17.27 -8.11 3.01
C GLU A 171 -17.11 -9.64 3.05
N VAL A 172 -16.21 -10.19 2.25
CA VAL A 172 -15.93 -11.63 2.16
C VAL A 172 -15.18 -12.10 3.40
N GLY A 173 -14.13 -11.39 3.81
CA GLY A 173 -13.32 -11.68 4.99
C GLY A 173 -14.12 -11.59 6.29
N LEU A 174 -14.99 -10.58 6.42
CA LEU A 174 -15.89 -10.43 7.57
C LEU A 174 -16.97 -11.52 7.58
N LEU A 175 -17.53 -11.88 6.42
CA LEU A 175 -18.47 -13.00 6.32
C LEU A 175 -17.80 -14.32 6.71
N LEU A 176 -16.58 -14.58 6.21
CA LEU A 176 -15.79 -15.75 6.58
C LEU A 176 -15.50 -15.77 8.08
N SER A 177 -15.09 -14.64 8.65
CA SER A 177 -14.87 -14.51 10.10
C SER A 177 -16.12 -14.87 10.88
N ARG A 178 -17.28 -14.33 10.50
CA ARG A 178 -18.56 -14.64 11.16
C ARG A 178 -18.87 -16.13 11.10
N THR A 179 -18.68 -16.77 9.95
CA THR A 179 -18.89 -18.21 9.76
C THR A 179 -17.94 -19.04 10.63
N LEU A 180 -16.66 -18.68 10.66
CA LEU A 180 -15.66 -19.37 11.51
C LEU A 180 -15.94 -19.18 13.00
N ARG A 181 -16.41 -17.99 13.42
CA ARG A 181 -16.86 -17.75 14.80
C ARG A 181 -18.01 -18.68 15.18
N LEU A 182 -19.02 -18.81 14.32
CA LEU A 182 -20.16 -19.69 14.56
C LEU A 182 -19.74 -21.17 14.64
N ALA A 183 -18.73 -21.56 13.87
CA ALA A 183 -18.15 -22.91 13.90
C ALA A 183 -17.15 -23.14 15.04
N GLY A 184 -16.88 -22.13 15.89
CA GLY A 184 -15.90 -22.23 16.97
C GLY A 184 -14.44 -22.35 16.52
N VAL A 185 -14.13 -21.96 15.27
CA VAL A 185 -12.77 -22.04 14.71
C VAL A 185 -11.98 -20.76 15.05
N PRO A 186 -10.86 -20.86 15.78
CA PRO A 186 -10.01 -19.71 16.08
C PRO A 186 -9.45 -19.07 14.80
N HIS A 187 -9.53 -17.74 14.69
CA HIS A 187 -8.99 -17.01 13.54
C HIS A 187 -8.65 -15.57 13.90
N LEU A 188 -7.83 -14.95 13.05
CA LEU A 188 -7.42 -13.55 13.15
C LEU A 188 -7.45 -12.91 11.76
N LEU A 189 -8.03 -11.72 11.66
CA LEU A 189 -8.02 -10.93 10.44
C LEU A 189 -6.88 -9.90 10.50
N LEU A 190 -6.18 -9.74 9.39
CA LEU A 190 -5.20 -8.67 9.16
C LEU A 190 -5.74 -7.71 8.10
N GLU A 191 -5.83 -6.44 8.44
CA GLU A 191 -6.30 -5.40 7.52
C GLU A 191 -5.40 -4.16 7.61
N SER A 192 -5.06 -3.60 6.46
CA SER A 192 -4.17 -2.46 6.29
C SER A 192 -4.90 -1.11 6.26
N ASP A 193 -6.23 -1.12 6.13
CA ASP A 193 -7.10 0.06 6.21
C ASP A 193 -7.68 0.20 7.63
N ARG A 194 -7.36 1.30 8.32
CA ARG A 194 -7.82 1.56 9.69
C ARG A 194 -9.34 1.66 9.79
N GLN A 195 -10.01 2.23 8.79
CA GLN A 195 -11.47 2.37 8.81
C GLN A 195 -12.15 1.00 8.76
N ARG A 196 -11.62 0.08 7.94
CA ARG A 196 -12.12 -1.30 7.88
C ARG A 196 -11.85 -2.09 9.15
N VAL A 197 -10.69 -1.86 9.79
CA VAL A 197 -10.38 -2.45 11.11
C VAL A 197 -11.40 -1.99 12.15
N GLU A 198 -11.69 -0.69 12.24
CA GLU A 198 -12.68 -0.15 13.17
C GLU A 198 -14.08 -0.71 12.91
N ALA A 199 -14.52 -0.74 11.66
CA ALA A 199 -15.80 -1.33 11.27
C ALA A 199 -15.88 -2.83 11.63
N GLY A 200 -14.84 -3.60 11.33
CA GLY A 200 -14.78 -5.02 11.69
C GLY A 200 -14.80 -5.26 13.21
N ARG A 201 -14.10 -4.42 13.99
CA ARG A 201 -14.14 -4.47 15.46
C ARG A 201 -15.53 -4.14 16.01
N ALA A 202 -16.22 -3.17 15.44
CA ALA A 202 -17.60 -2.84 15.81
C ALA A 202 -18.56 -4.03 15.58
N MET A 203 -18.27 -4.88 14.59
CA MET A 203 -18.99 -6.14 14.34
C MET A 203 -18.51 -7.32 15.22
N GLY A 204 -17.55 -7.09 16.11
CA GLY A 204 -16.95 -8.09 17.00
C GLY A 204 -16.01 -9.07 16.29
N ALA A 205 -15.53 -8.75 15.08
CA ALA A 205 -14.55 -9.59 14.40
C ALA A 205 -13.16 -9.44 15.06
N PRO A 206 -12.38 -10.53 15.20
CA PRO A 206 -11.01 -10.48 15.71
C PRO A 206 -10.06 -9.90 14.64
N VAL A 207 -10.16 -8.60 14.38
CA VAL A 207 -9.36 -7.90 13.35
C VAL A 207 -8.28 -7.01 13.97
N SER A 208 -7.07 -7.14 13.44
CA SER A 208 -5.91 -6.33 13.78
C SER A 208 -5.45 -5.51 12.59
N TYR A 209 -4.96 -4.31 12.90
CA TYR A 209 -4.31 -3.49 11.90
C TYR A 209 -2.95 -4.08 11.55
N GLY A 210 -2.72 -4.37 10.28
CA GLY A 210 -1.44 -4.91 9.81
C GLY A 210 -1.43 -5.24 8.32
N ASP A 211 -0.35 -4.86 7.65
CA ASP A 211 -0.11 -5.24 6.26
C ASP A 211 0.38 -6.70 6.18
N ALA A 212 -0.49 -7.59 5.69
CA ALA A 212 -0.20 -9.00 5.46
C ALA A 212 0.92 -9.23 4.41
N SER A 213 1.28 -8.21 3.65
CA SER A 213 2.38 -8.27 2.68
C SER A 213 3.77 -8.25 3.32
N ARG A 214 3.85 -7.94 4.62
CA ARG A 214 5.08 -7.96 5.41
C ARG A 214 5.18 -9.27 6.19
N LEU A 215 6.32 -9.93 6.06
CA LEU A 215 6.57 -11.21 6.73
C LEU A 215 6.54 -11.08 8.26
N ASP A 216 7.00 -9.95 8.80
CA ASP A 216 6.99 -9.69 10.24
C ASP A 216 5.55 -9.61 10.80
N THR A 217 4.62 -9.00 10.06
CA THR A 217 3.19 -8.97 10.41
C THR A 217 2.60 -10.37 10.43
N LEU A 218 2.89 -11.19 9.42
CA LEU A 218 2.42 -12.58 9.37
C LEU A 218 3.03 -13.43 10.50
N ALA A 219 4.31 -13.21 10.81
CA ALA A 219 4.98 -13.86 11.93
C ALA A 219 4.35 -13.47 13.26
N ALA A 220 4.09 -12.18 13.48
CA ALA A 220 3.37 -11.67 14.64
C ALA A 220 1.95 -12.23 14.74
N ALA A 221 1.27 -12.45 13.61
CA ALA A 221 -0.05 -13.09 13.53
C ALA A 221 -0.02 -14.60 13.82
N GLY A 222 1.16 -15.16 14.14
CA GLY A 222 1.32 -16.56 14.50
C GLY A 222 1.39 -17.50 13.29
N LEU A 223 1.90 -17.06 12.14
CA LEU A 223 2.03 -17.90 10.93
C LEU A 223 2.72 -19.26 11.19
N ALA A 224 3.66 -19.32 12.14
CA ALA A 224 4.33 -20.56 12.52
C ALA A 224 3.38 -21.63 13.07
N HIS A 225 2.28 -21.22 13.70
CA HIS A 225 1.28 -22.09 14.33
C HIS A 225 -0.09 -22.04 13.63
N ALA A 226 -0.19 -21.29 12.53
CA ALA A 226 -1.41 -21.23 11.74
C ALA A 226 -1.67 -22.56 11.02
N ARG A 227 -2.95 -22.91 10.91
CA ARG A 227 -3.45 -24.09 10.20
C ARG A 227 -3.81 -23.79 8.75
N LEU A 228 -4.24 -22.57 8.46
CA LEU A 228 -4.71 -22.14 7.15
C LEU A 228 -4.48 -20.63 7.01
N VAL A 229 -4.11 -20.19 5.81
CA VAL A 229 -4.14 -18.77 5.45
C VAL A 229 -5.18 -18.57 4.36
N VAL A 230 -5.98 -17.51 4.48
CA VAL A 230 -6.98 -17.11 3.48
C VAL A 230 -6.67 -15.69 3.05
N LEU A 231 -6.55 -15.46 1.75
CA LEU A 231 -6.39 -14.13 1.17
C LEU A 231 -7.71 -13.69 0.53
N THR A 232 -8.34 -12.65 1.07
CA THR A 232 -9.60 -12.09 0.54
C THR A 232 -9.33 -10.75 -0.16
N LEU A 233 -9.89 -10.60 -1.37
CA LEU A 233 -9.86 -9.38 -2.22
C LEU A 233 -8.49 -8.64 -2.27
N VAL A 234 -7.40 -9.41 -2.30
CA VAL A 234 -6.06 -8.87 -2.46
C VAL A 234 -5.79 -8.69 -3.95
N ARG A 235 -5.24 -7.53 -4.36
CA ARG A 235 -4.77 -7.32 -5.74
C ARG A 235 -3.90 -8.52 -6.18
N PRO A 236 -4.04 -9.04 -7.41
CA PRO A 236 -3.42 -10.31 -7.82
C PRO A 236 -1.91 -10.39 -7.53
N GLN A 237 -1.20 -9.29 -7.82
CA GLN A 237 0.24 -9.16 -7.58
C GLN A 237 0.60 -9.20 -6.08
N THR A 238 -0.21 -8.58 -5.23
CA THR A 238 -0.02 -8.60 -3.77
C THR A 238 -0.36 -9.98 -3.22
N ALA A 239 -1.41 -10.63 -3.75
CA ALA A 239 -1.80 -11.99 -3.36
C ALA A 239 -0.68 -12.98 -3.67
N GLU A 240 -0.07 -12.88 -4.85
CA GLU A 240 1.08 -13.69 -5.25
C GLU A 240 2.29 -13.47 -4.34
N ARG A 241 2.61 -12.21 -4.04
CA ARG A 241 3.71 -11.88 -3.13
C ARG A 241 3.50 -12.46 -1.73
N ILE A 242 2.29 -12.36 -1.19
CA ILE A 242 1.94 -12.94 0.11
C ILE A 242 2.03 -14.46 0.05
N ALA A 243 1.43 -15.07 -0.98
CA ALA A 243 1.42 -16.52 -1.16
C ALA A 243 2.84 -17.10 -1.21
N ARG A 244 3.73 -16.49 -2.02
CA ARG A 244 5.15 -16.89 -2.08
C ARG A 244 5.83 -16.74 -0.72
N ALA A 245 5.66 -15.61 -0.04
CA ALA A 245 6.28 -15.38 1.28
C ALA A 245 5.80 -16.38 2.35
N VAL A 246 4.52 -16.75 2.32
CA VAL A 246 3.94 -17.78 3.21
C VAL A 246 4.55 -19.13 2.90
N LEU A 247 4.60 -19.53 1.63
CA LEU A 247 5.11 -20.84 1.20
C LEU A 247 6.63 -20.98 1.38
N GLU A 248 7.39 -19.90 1.27
CA GLU A 248 8.82 -19.88 1.61
C GLU A 248 9.06 -20.24 3.08
N ARG A 249 8.17 -19.82 3.98
CA ARG A 249 8.29 -20.06 5.43
C ARG A 249 7.62 -21.36 5.88
N ARG A 250 6.49 -21.70 5.28
CA ARG A 250 5.64 -22.86 5.60
C ARG A 250 5.19 -23.54 4.29
N PRO A 251 6.07 -24.34 3.64
CA PRO A 251 5.78 -24.91 2.32
C PRO A 251 4.53 -25.81 2.27
N THR A 252 4.16 -26.43 3.39
CA THR A 252 3.03 -27.36 3.50
C THR A 252 1.74 -26.72 4.00
N LEU A 253 1.75 -25.41 4.30
CA LEU A 253 0.57 -24.73 4.83
C LEU A 253 -0.45 -24.53 3.72
N PRO A 254 -1.70 -25.00 3.88
CA PRO A 254 -2.72 -24.72 2.89
C PRO A 254 -3.02 -23.22 2.83
N LEU A 255 -3.15 -22.70 1.61
CA LEU A 255 -3.49 -21.32 1.32
C LEU A 255 -4.74 -21.29 0.46
N VAL A 256 -5.74 -20.50 0.83
CA VAL A 256 -6.90 -20.23 -0.02
C VAL A 256 -6.81 -18.79 -0.51
N VAL A 257 -6.94 -18.57 -1.81
CA VAL A 257 -6.93 -17.23 -2.40
C VAL A 257 -8.23 -16.98 -3.12
N ALA A 258 -8.99 -15.99 -2.65
CA ALA A 258 -10.19 -15.55 -3.33
C ALA A 258 -9.80 -14.71 -4.55
N THR A 259 -10.29 -15.08 -5.74
CA THR A 259 -9.99 -14.41 -7.01
C THR A 259 -11.24 -13.81 -7.62
N ASP A 260 -11.18 -12.56 -8.07
CA ASP A 260 -12.29 -11.91 -8.76
C ASP A 260 -12.34 -12.29 -10.24
N ARG A 261 -11.18 -12.45 -10.90
CA ARG A 261 -11.09 -12.80 -12.32
C ARG A 261 -10.29 -14.07 -12.59
N VAL A 262 -10.60 -14.72 -13.72
CA VAL A 262 -9.89 -15.90 -14.22
C VAL A 262 -8.41 -15.60 -14.50
N THR A 263 -8.09 -14.36 -14.93
CA THR A 263 -6.71 -13.90 -15.18
C THR A 263 -5.87 -13.90 -13.90
N ASP A 264 -6.48 -13.58 -12.76
CA ASP A 264 -5.80 -13.48 -11.48
C ASP A 264 -5.35 -14.86 -10.99
N ALA A 265 -6.08 -15.91 -11.39
CA ALA A 265 -5.75 -17.29 -11.10
C ALA A 265 -4.45 -17.75 -11.76
N GLN A 266 -4.10 -17.23 -12.95
CA GLN A 266 -2.93 -17.72 -13.71
C GLN A 266 -1.60 -17.54 -12.97
N LEU A 267 -1.43 -16.41 -12.27
CA LEU A 267 -0.22 -16.10 -11.50
C LEU A 267 -0.04 -17.03 -10.28
N LEU A 268 -1.14 -17.57 -9.76
CA LEU A 268 -1.17 -18.34 -8.52
C LEU A 268 -1.32 -19.86 -8.75
N ARG A 269 -1.78 -20.28 -9.94
CA ARG A 269 -2.01 -21.70 -10.29
C ARG A 269 -0.80 -22.60 -10.09
N ASN A 270 0.40 -22.08 -10.29
CA ASN A 270 1.64 -22.86 -10.21
C ASN A 270 2.21 -22.95 -8.78
N LEU A 271 1.59 -22.30 -7.80
CA LEU A 271 2.06 -22.34 -6.42
C LEU A 271 1.56 -23.60 -5.70
N PRO A 272 2.45 -24.35 -5.02
CA PRO A 272 2.05 -25.54 -4.28
C PRO A 272 1.14 -25.18 -3.11
N ASN A 273 0.18 -26.05 -2.79
CA ASN A 273 -0.74 -25.89 -1.66
C ASN A 273 -1.63 -24.63 -1.69
N VAL A 274 -1.76 -24.00 -2.86
CA VAL A 274 -2.68 -22.88 -3.09
C VAL A 274 -3.97 -23.38 -3.74
N ARG A 275 -5.10 -23.13 -3.07
CA ARG A 275 -6.44 -23.34 -3.62
C ARG A 275 -7.03 -22.00 -4.02
N LEU A 276 -7.45 -21.89 -5.27
CA LEU A 276 -8.09 -20.69 -5.78
C LEU A 276 -9.60 -20.80 -5.59
N TYR A 277 -10.21 -19.71 -5.15
CA TYR A 277 -11.65 -19.64 -4.94
C TYR A 277 -12.23 -18.48 -5.76
N PRO A 278 -12.80 -18.76 -6.95
CA PRO A 278 -13.38 -17.74 -7.81
C PRO A 278 -14.67 -17.16 -7.21
N LEU A 279 -14.64 -15.89 -6.80
CA LEU A 279 -15.77 -15.22 -6.15
C LEU A 279 -16.98 -15.07 -7.09
N TYR A 280 -16.73 -14.74 -8.36
CA TYR A 280 -17.79 -14.59 -9.36
C TYR A 280 -18.60 -15.89 -9.56
N LEU A 281 -17.94 -17.06 -9.41
CA LEU A 281 -18.61 -18.36 -9.56
C LEU A 281 -19.57 -18.60 -8.40
N ALA A 282 -19.14 -18.33 -7.17
CA ALA A 282 -19.98 -18.46 -5.99
C ALA A 282 -21.21 -17.53 -6.05
N LEU A 283 -20.99 -16.27 -6.44
CA LEU A 283 -22.06 -15.29 -6.64
C LEU A 283 -23.04 -15.71 -7.75
N GLY A 284 -22.51 -16.10 -8.91
CA GLY A 284 -23.32 -16.50 -10.06
C GLY A 284 -24.16 -17.75 -9.81
N LEU A 285 -23.57 -18.78 -9.17
CA LEU A 285 -24.30 -19.99 -8.82
C LEU A 285 -25.39 -19.74 -7.77
N GLY A 286 -25.11 -18.91 -6.75
CA GLY A 286 -26.11 -18.55 -5.75
C GLY A 286 -27.28 -17.74 -6.33
N LEU A 287 -27.01 -16.82 -7.28
CA LEU A 287 -28.06 -16.12 -8.00
C LEU A 287 -28.87 -17.06 -8.89
N ALA A 288 -28.22 -17.98 -9.60
CA ALA A 288 -28.89 -18.98 -10.43
C ALA A 288 -29.81 -19.88 -9.59
N GLU A 289 -29.34 -20.35 -8.43
CA GLU A 289 -30.13 -21.11 -7.46
C GLU A 289 -31.41 -20.34 -7.07
N GLN A 290 -31.26 -19.08 -6.65
CA GLN A 290 -32.39 -18.25 -6.22
C GLN A 290 -33.40 -18.01 -7.34
N VAL A 291 -32.94 -17.77 -8.57
CA VAL A 291 -33.81 -17.58 -9.74
C VAL A 291 -34.57 -18.86 -10.06
N LEU A 292 -33.91 -20.02 -10.07
CA LEU A 292 -34.55 -21.31 -10.36
C LEU A 292 -35.63 -21.65 -9.32
N LEU A 293 -35.35 -21.40 -8.04
CA LEU A 293 -36.33 -21.60 -6.96
C LEU A 293 -37.54 -20.66 -7.10
N MET A 294 -37.33 -19.39 -7.45
CA MET A 294 -38.43 -18.43 -7.69
C MET A 294 -39.28 -18.79 -8.91
N LEU A 295 -38.72 -19.49 -9.90
CA LEU A 295 -39.47 -20.03 -11.05
C LEU A 295 -40.27 -21.29 -10.70
N GLY A 296 -40.28 -21.72 -9.44
CA GLY A 296 -41.03 -22.89 -8.97
C GLY A 296 -40.37 -24.22 -9.29
N ILE A 297 -39.09 -24.23 -9.66
CA ILE A 297 -38.34 -25.46 -9.93
C ILE A 297 -38.04 -26.15 -8.59
N ASN A 298 -38.16 -27.48 -8.57
CA ASN A 298 -37.94 -28.29 -7.37
C ASN A 298 -36.52 -28.10 -6.80
N ALA A 299 -36.41 -27.88 -5.48
CA ALA A 299 -35.16 -27.60 -4.79
C ALA A 299 -34.11 -28.73 -4.92
N ASP A 300 -34.51 -30.00 -4.91
CA ASP A 300 -33.59 -31.14 -5.07
C ASP A 300 -33.01 -31.21 -6.49
N TYR A 301 -33.78 -30.76 -7.48
CA TYR A 301 -33.28 -30.62 -8.85
C TYR A 301 -32.29 -29.45 -8.95
N VAL A 302 -32.64 -28.29 -8.38
CA VAL A 302 -31.76 -27.10 -8.38
C VAL A 302 -30.44 -27.41 -7.67
N ASN A 303 -30.48 -27.98 -6.47
CA ASN A 303 -29.29 -28.31 -5.69
C ASN A 303 -28.36 -29.26 -6.44
N ARG A 304 -28.91 -30.33 -7.05
CA ARG A 304 -28.11 -31.25 -7.88
C ARG A 304 -27.49 -30.53 -9.06
N ARG A 305 -28.25 -29.69 -9.77
CA ARG A 305 -27.76 -29.01 -10.97
C ARG A 305 -26.69 -27.96 -10.67
N ILE A 306 -26.84 -27.22 -9.57
CA ILE A 306 -25.84 -26.26 -9.11
C ILE A 306 -24.56 -26.96 -8.66
N GLU A 307 -24.67 -28.11 -7.98
CA GLU A 307 -23.51 -28.91 -7.59
C GLU A 307 -22.76 -29.48 -8.81
N GLU A 308 -23.48 -30.01 -9.81
CA GLU A 308 -22.87 -30.45 -11.08
C GLU A 308 -22.11 -29.31 -11.79
N LEU A 309 -22.71 -28.12 -11.87
CA LEU A 309 -22.08 -26.95 -12.49
C LEU A 309 -20.86 -26.49 -11.68
N ARG A 310 -20.92 -26.52 -10.36
CA ARG A 310 -19.81 -26.18 -9.48
C ARG A 310 -18.62 -27.09 -9.72
N GLN A 311 -18.83 -28.41 -9.81
CA GLN A 311 -17.77 -29.38 -10.07
C GLN A 311 -17.14 -29.15 -11.45
N THR A 312 -17.98 -29.02 -12.48
CA THR A 312 -17.53 -28.79 -13.87
C THR A 312 -16.68 -27.52 -14.00
N LEU A 313 -17.11 -26.42 -13.38
CA LEU A 313 -16.43 -25.12 -13.46
C LEU A 313 -15.19 -25.03 -12.55
N SER A 314 -15.16 -25.82 -11.47
CA SER A 314 -13.97 -25.97 -10.63
C SER A 314 -12.88 -26.77 -11.34
N GLU A 315 -13.24 -27.79 -12.12
CA GLU A 315 -12.30 -28.62 -12.89
C GLU A 315 -11.74 -27.90 -14.11
N SER A 316 -12.55 -27.06 -14.79
CA SER A 316 -12.07 -26.24 -15.91
C SER A 316 -11.19 -25.05 -15.48
N GLY A 317 -10.99 -24.85 -14.18
CA GLY A 317 -10.26 -23.70 -13.65
C GLY A 317 -10.92 -22.36 -13.98
N GLY A 318 -12.25 -22.35 -14.16
CA GLY A 318 -13.00 -21.14 -14.48
C GLY A 318 -12.80 -20.62 -15.91
N ASP A 319 -12.19 -21.38 -16.82
CA ASP A 319 -12.23 -21.01 -18.24
C ASP A 319 -13.69 -20.99 -18.70
N ARG A 320 -14.09 -19.84 -19.28
CA ARG A 320 -15.41 -19.67 -19.87
C ARG A 320 -15.55 -20.68 -21.03
N PRO A 321 -16.74 -21.28 -21.23
CA PRO A 321 -17.04 -21.90 -22.51
C PRO A 321 -16.95 -20.89 -23.66
#